data_AF-A0A377WDK8-F1
#
_entry.id   AF-A0A377WDK8-F1
#
_cell.length_a   1.000
_cell.length_b   1.000
_cell.length_c   1.000
_cell.angle_alpha   90.00
_cell.angle_beta   90.00
_cell.angle_gamma   90.00
#
_symmetry.space_group_name_H-M   'P 1'
#
loop_
_entity.id
_entity.type
_entity.pdbx_description
1 polymer ?
#
loop_
_entity_poly.entity_id
_entity_poly.type
_entity_poly.pdbx_seq_one_letter_code
_entity_poly.pdbx_strand_id
1 'polypeptide(L)'
;MATKLNWLLQNSAPGDVILQSWLSQHAISPSLAFKYAQSGWLKKRGNGVYARAGREPEWNDALACLQNQLAAPVYVAGLSSLVWQGRSHYLQLKQNQCWLSVENKALLPKWFREFPGVEWIVISGKKTAGAG
;
A
#
# COMPACT_ATOMS: atom_id res chain seq x y z
N MET A 1 -5.66 -27.38 -5.66
CA MET A 1 -4.50 -26.48 -5.42
C MET A 1 -4.56 -25.17 -6.23
N ALA A 2 -5.34 -25.06 -7.31
CA ALA A 2 -5.50 -23.82 -8.10
C ALA A 2 -6.22 -22.67 -7.38
N THR A 3 -7.03 -22.95 -6.35
CA THR A 3 -7.95 -21.98 -5.73
C THR A 3 -7.25 -20.80 -5.05
N LYS A 4 -6.13 -21.04 -4.33
CA LYS A 4 -5.43 -19.97 -3.59
C LYS A 4 -4.63 -19.04 -4.49
N LEU A 5 -4.02 -19.59 -5.54
CA LEU A 5 -3.34 -18.79 -6.55
C LEU A 5 -4.37 -17.99 -7.34
N ASN A 6 -5.45 -18.62 -7.81
CA ASN A 6 -6.52 -17.90 -8.51
C ASN A 6 -7.12 -16.79 -7.64
N TRP A 7 -7.32 -17.05 -6.35
CA TRP A 7 -7.77 -16.03 -5.41
C TRP A 7 -6.76 -14.86 -5.35
N LEU A 8 -5.46 -15.12 -5.22
CA LEU A 8 -4.43 -14.09 -5.28
C LEU A 8 -4.51 -13.27 -6.59
N LEU A 9 -4.67 -13.94 -7.73
CA LEU A 9 -4.77 -13.29 -9.05
C LEU A 9 -6.02 -12.41 -9.18
N GLN A 10 -7.14 -12.82 -8.58
CA GLN A 10 -8.40 -12.08 -8.62
C GLN A 10 -8.46 -10.93 -7.62
N ASN A 11 -7.64 -10.98 -6.57
CA ASN A 11 -7.64 -9.99 -5.47
C ASN A 11 -6.37 -9.13 -5.45
N SER A 12 -5.55 -9.18 -6.50
CA SER A 12 -4.39 -8.28 -6.66
C SER A 12 -4.10 -7.97 -8.11
N ALA A 13 -3.71 -6.73 -8.37
CA ALA A 13 -3.23 -6.25 -9.65
C ALA A 13 -1.69 -6.22 -9.72
N PRO A 14 -1.08 -6.33 -10.91
CA PRO A 14 0.36 -6.14 -11.08
C PRO A 14 0.86 -4.82 -10.47
N GLY A 15 1.89 -4.89 -9.63
CA GLY A 15 2.40 -3.73 -8.87
C GLY A 15 1.84 -3.62 -7.45
N ASP A 16 0.76 -4.32 -7.10
CA ASP A 16 0.22 -4.25 -5.73
C ASP A 16 1.25 -4.67 -4.67
N VAL A 17 1.30 -3.91 -3.58
CA VAL A 17 2.06 -4.31 -2.39
C VAL A 17 1.18 -5.24 -1.56
N ILE A 18 1.70 -6.43 -1.24
CA ILE A 18 0.98 -7.50 -0.57
C ILE A 18 1.70 -7.91 0.71
N LEU A 19 0.98 -7.92 1.82
CA LEU A 19 1.51 -8.29 3.12
C LEU A 19 1.28 -9.77 3.42
N GLN A 20 2.25 -10.38 4.10
CA GLN A 20 2.12 -11.75 4.60
C GLN A 20 0.96 -11.88 5.58
N SER A 21 0.67 -10.87 6.39
CA SER A 21 -0.47 -10.86 7.32
C SER A 21 -1.79 -11.02 6.56
N TRP A 22 -1.97 -10.29 5.46
CA TRP A 22 -3.15 -10.35 4.61
C TRP A 22 -3.25 -11.70 3.89
N LEU A 23 -2.15 -12.20 3.33
CA LEU A 23 -2.09 -13.54 2.75
C LEU A 23 -2.50 -14.63 3.77
N SER A 24 -2.03 -14.53 5.01
CA SER A 24 -2.36 -15.46 6.08
C SER A 24 -3.85 -15.44 6.43
N GLN A 25 -4.52 -14.29 6.39
CA GLN A 25 -5.98 -14.18 6.59
C GLN A 25 -6.76 -14.97 5.53
N HIS A 26 -6.19 -15.11 4.34
CA HIS A 26 -6.77 -15.89 3.23
C HIS A 26 -6.15 -17.29 3.08
N ALA A 27 -5.63 -17.85 4.18
CA ALA A 27 -5.06 -19.20 4.26
C ALA A 27 -3.86 -19.44 3.33
N ILE A 28 -3.13 -18.39 2.94
CA ILE A 28 -1.87 -18.46 2.22
C ILE A 28 -0.72 -18.34 3.23
N SER A 29 -0.12 -19.48 3.56
CA SER A 29 0.98 -19.56 4.52
C SER A 29 2.25 -18.87 4.00
N PRO A 30 3.19 -18.49 4.89
CA PRO A 30 4.49 -17.94 4.47
C PRO A 30 5.27 -18.86 3.53
N SER A 31 5.17 -20.17 3.73
CA SER A 31 5.76 -21.18 2.85
C SER A 31 5.13 -21.18 1.46
N LEU A 32 3.81 -20.96 1.35
CA LEU A 32 3.11 -20.86 0.08
C LEU A 32 3.39 -19.53 -0.62
N ALA A 33 3.42 -18.42 0.12
CA ALA A 33 3.83 -17.12 -0.39
C ALA A 33 5.27 -17.15 -0.92
N PHE A 34 6.17 -17.86 -0.23
CA PHE A 34 7.54 -18.09 -0.71
C PHE A 34 7.59 -18.93 -1.98
N LYS A 35 6.76 -19.98 -2.11
CA LYS A 35 6.61 -20.72 -3.37
C LYS A 35 6.10 -19.81 -4.50
N TYR A 36 5.12 -18.95 -4.23
CA TYR A 36 4.65 -17.96 -5.19
C TYR A 36 5.74 -16.99 -5.60
N ALA A 37 6.60 -16.59 -4.67
CA ALA A 37 7.76 -15.77 -4.98
C ALA A 37 8.77 -16.48 -5.87
N GLN A 38 9.09 -17.76 -5.60
CA GLN A 38 9.97 -18.55 -6.46
C GLN A 38 9.41 -18.76 -7.86
N SER A 39 8.11 -19.00 -7.97
CA SER A 39 7.42 -19.16 -9.26
C SER A 39 7.22 -17.85 -10.03
N GLY A 40 7.65 -16.71 -9.48
CA GLY A 40 7.57 -15.40 -10.14
C GLY A 40 6.21 -14.72 -10.03
N TRP A 41 5.27 -15.23 -9.25
CA TRP A 41 3.98 -14.57 -8.98
C TRP A 41 4.12 -13.39 -8.00
N LEU A 42 5.06 -13.50 -7.06
CA LEU A 42 5.35 -12.45 -6.09
C LEU A 42 6.84 -12.08 -6.14
N LYS A 43 7.16 -10.84 -5.81
CA LYS A 43 8.54 -10.40 -5.61
C LYS A 43 8.72 -10.00 -4.15
N LYS A 44 9.63 -10.63 -3.42
CA LYS A 44 9.90 -10.26 -2.04
C LYS A 44 10.53 -8.86 -1.99
N ARG A 45 9.98 -7.97 -1.17
CA ARG A 45 10.46 -6.59 -0.97
C ARG A 45 10.99 -6.35 0.44
N GLY A 46 10.48 -7.09 1.43
CA GLY A 46 10.92 -6.98 2.81
C GLY A 46 10.45 -8.15 3.65
N ASN A 47 10.60 -8.04 4.97
CA ASN A 47 10.09 -9.05 5.88
C ASN A 47 8.55 -9.05 5.89
N GLY A 48 7.95 -10.10 5.33
CA GLY A 48 6.50 -10.20 5.19
C GLY A 48 5.89 -9.21 4.18
N VAL A 49 6.68 -8.62 3.28
CA VAL A 49 6.21 -7.69 2.26
C VAL A 49 6.60 -8.21 0.88
N TYR A 50 5.61 -8.31 0.02
CA TYR A 50 5.73 -8.78 -1.36
C TYR A 50 5.18 -7.72 -2.31
N ALA A 51 5.64 -7.71 -3.55
CA ALA A 51 5.05 -6.97 -4.66
C ALA A 51 4.49 -7.96 -5.67
N ARG A 52 3.30 -7.67 -6.21
CA ARG A 52 2.68 -8.48 -7.25
C ARG A 52 3.45 -8.34 -8.56
N ALA A 53 3.85 -9.46 -9.15
CA ALA A 53 4.65 -9.44 -10.37
C ALA A 53 3.90 -8.86 -11.57
N GLY A 54 4.65 -8.27 -12.50
CA GLY A 54 4.16 -7.65 -13.74
C GLY A 54 4.41 -6.14 -13.81
N ARG A 55 4.62 -5.46 -12.68
CA ARG A 55 4.96 -4.03 -12.59
C ARG A 55 5.77 -3.76 -11.33
N GLU A 56 6.54 -2.68 -11.30
CA GLU A 56 7.07 -2.14 -10.05
C GLU A 56 5.96 -1.45 -9.26
N PRO A 57 5.89 -1.63 -7.92
CA PRO A 57 4.91 -0.97 -7.08
C PRO A 57 5.15 0.55 -7.09
N GLU A 58 4.06 1.30 -7.15
CA GLU A 58 4.08 2.76 -6.99
C GLU A 58 3.59 3.18 -5.60
N TRP A 59 3.71 4.47 -5.29
CA TRP A 59 3.33 5.02 -3.99
C TRP A 59 1.83 4.79 -3.66
N ASN A 60 0.97 4.81 -4.68
CA ASN A 60 -0.46 4.54 -4.55
C ASN A 60 -0.73 3.07 -4.19
N ASP A 61 0.06 2.13 -4.69
CA ASP A 61 -0.07 0.71 -4.35
C ASP A 61 0.34 0.46 -2.89
N ALA A 62 1.39 1.15 -2.43
CA ALA A 62 1.80 1.12 -1.03
C ALA A 62 0.72 1.69 -0.10
N LEU A 63 0.06 2.78 -0.52
CA LEU A 63 -1.04 3.39 0.24
C LEU A 63 -2.28 2.50 0.28
N ALA A 64 -2.68 1.96 -0.87
CA ALA A 64 -3.82 1.04 -0.98
C ALA A 64 -3.59 -0.20 -0.10
N CYS A 65 -2.35 -0.68 0.00
CA CYS A 65 -1.99 -1.74 0.94
C CYS A 65 -2.26 -1.36 2.41
N LEU A 66 -1.87 -0.16 2.86
CA LEU A 66 -2.18 0.29 4.23
C LEU A 66 -3.69 0.37 4.49
N GLN A 67 -4.45 0.91 3.54
CA GLN A 67 -5.88 1.11 3.68
C GLN A 67 -6.66 -0.21 3.64
N ASN A 68 -6.35 -1.08 2.68
CA ASN A 68 -7.13 -2.29 2.41
C ASN A 68 -6.65 -3.51 3.20
N GLN A 69 -5.34 -3.64 3.45
CA GLN A 69 -4.77 -4.84 4.08
C GLN A 69 -4.48 -4.65 5.57
N LEU A 70 -4.12 -3.44 6.00
CA LEU A 70 -3.90 -3.12 7.42
C LEU A 70 -5.09 -2.41 8.07
N ALA A 71 -6.13 -2.07 7.30
CA ALA A 71 -7.27 -1.27 7.76
C ALA A 71 -6.83 0.00 8.51
N ALA A 72 -5.67 0.55 8.14
CA ALA A 72 -5.10 1.68 8.83
C ALA A 72 -5.85 2.96 8.41
N PRO A 73 -6.27 3.82 9.37
CA PRO A 73 -6.91 5.10 9.09
C PRO A 73 -5.87 6.11 8.53
N VAL A 74 -5.45 5.86 7.30
CA VAL A 74 -4.51 6.67 6.52
C VAL A 74 -5.24 7.21 5.31
N TYR A 75 -5.22 8.53 5.13
CA TYR A 75 -5.90 9.21 4.04
C TYR A 75 -4.93 10.12 3.29
N VAL A 76 -5.07 10.21 1.97
CA VAL A 76 -4.35 11.22 1.18
C VAL A 76 -4.85 12.60 1.59
N ALA A 77 -3.93 13.50 1.93
CA ALA A 77 -4.25 14.84 2.38
C ALA A 77 -3.55 15.92 1.53
N GLY A 78 -3.88 17.18 1.80
CA GLY A 78 -3.24 18.32 1.16
C GLY A 78 -3.26 18.28 -0.36
N LEU A 79 -2.14 18.66 -0.97
CA LEU A 79 -1.99 18.74 -2.43
C LEU A 79 -2.15 17.39 -3.13
N SER A 80 -1.78 16.30 -2.48
CA SER A 80 -1.95 14.94 -3.01
C SER A 80 -3.43 14.57 -3.14
N SER A 81 -4.32 15.10 -2.29
CA SER A 81 -5.77 14.86 -2.37
C SER A 81 -6.39 15.52 -3.61
N LEU A 82 -5.90 16.72 -3.97
CA LEU A 82 -6.33 17.45 -5.18
C LEU A 82 -5.85 16.75 -6.46
N VAL A 83 -4.62 16.25 -6.47
CA VAL A 83 -4.09 15.42 -7.57
C VAL A 83 -4.92 14.13 -7.73
N TRP A 84 -5.24 13.46 -6.62
CA TRP A 84 -6.05 12.24 -6.61
C TRP A 84 -7.48 12.44 -7.12
N GLN A 85 -8.08 13.62 -6.92
CA GLN A 85 -9.41 13.98 -7.43
C GLN A 85 -9.41 14.41 -8.90
N GLY A 86 -8.34 14.15 -9.66
CA GLY A 86 -8.25 14.51 -11.08
C GLY A 86 -8.06 16.01 -11.33
N ARG A 87 -7.73 16.80 -10.30
CA ARG A 87 -7.43 18.24 -10.40
C ARG A 87 -5.92 18.49 -10.48
N SER A 88 -5.17 17.53 -11.02
CA SER A 88 -3.71 17.53 -11.14
C SER A 88 -3.16 18.64 -12.05
N HIS A 89 -4.01 19.21 -12.93
CA HIS A 89 -3.63 20.24 -13.90
C HIS A 89 -3.07 21.55 -13.29
N TYR A 90 -3.24 21.78 -11.98
CA TYR A 90 -2.77 22.99 -11.29
C TYR A 90 -1.61 22.78 -10.31
N LEU A 91 -1.14 21.54 -10.14
CA LEU A 91 -0.16 21.23 -9.10
C LEU A 91 1.08 20.62 -9.74
N GLN A 92 2.11 21.45 -9.89
CA GLN A 92 3.49 21.00 -9.92
C GLN A 92 3.81 20.39 -8.55
N LEU A 93 3.27 19.21 -8.28
CA LEU A 93 3.76 18.36 -7.22
C LEU A 93 5.23 18.12 -7.57
N LYS A 94 6.15 18.40 -6.65
CA LYS A 94 7.46 17.73 -6.72
C LYS A 94 7.11 16.25 -6.85
N GLN A 95 7.48 15.63 -7.96
CA GLN A 95 6.93 14.34 -8.43
C GLN A 95 7.05 13.20 -7.40
N ASN A 96 7.77 13.44 -6.31
CA ASN A 96 8.08 12.48 -5.27
C ASN A 96 7.48 12.84 -3.91
N GLN A 97 6.61 13.85 -3.72
CA GLN A 97 6.06 14.19 -2.39
C GLN A 97 4.60 13.76 -2.23
N CYS A 98 4.32 12.92 -1.24
CA CYS A 98 2.96 12.50 -0.90
C CYS A 98 2.56 12.93 0.52
N TRP A 99 1.47 13.70 0.60
CA TRP A 99 0.91 14.17 1.86
C TRP A 99 -0.11 13.16 2.39
N LEU A 100 0.13 12.66 3.60
CA LEU A 100 -0.72 11.69 4.28
C LEU A 100 -1.25 12.27 5.58
N SER A 101 -2.55 12.16 5.78
CA SER A 101 -3.17 12.33 7.09
C SER A 101 -3.30 10.96 7.76
N VAL A 102 -2.72 10.83 8.95
CA VAL A 102 -2.82 9.62 9.75
C VAL A 102 -3.35 9.97 11.13
N GLU A 103 -4.25 9.16 11.67
CA GLU A 103 -4.71 9.32 13.06
C GLU A 103 -3.58 9.00 14.05
N ASN A 104 -2.74 8.02 13.72
CA ASN A 104 -1.59 7.65 14.54
C ASN A 104 -0.36 7.33 13.68
N LYS A 105 0.70 8.13 13.84
CA LYS A 105 1.98 7.96 13.13
C LYS A 105 2.65 6.59 13.40
N ALA A 106 2.33 5.95 14.53
CA ALA A 106 2.84 4.63 14.88
C ALA A 106 2.30 3.50 13.98
N LEU A 107 1.23 3.74 13.23
CA LEU A 107 0.62 2.75 12.33
C LEU A 107 1.39 2.58 11.01
N LEU A 108 2.33 3.48 10.70
CA LEU A 108 3.11 3.41 9.46
C LEU A 108 4.25 2.39 9.60
N PRO A 109 4.21 1.26 8.87
CA PRO A 109 5.26 0.26 8.90
C PRO A 109 6.59 0.82 8.39
N LYS A 110 7.71 0.23 8.85
CA LYS A 110 9.05 0.64 8.42
C LYS A 110 9.23 0.55 6.89
N TRP A 111 8.78 -0.54 6.27
CA TRP A 111 8.86 -0.74 4.82
C TRP A 111 8.15 0.36 4.02
N PHE A 112 7.07 0.91 4.57
CA PHE A 112 6.31 1.97 3.91
C PHE A 112 7.08 3.29 3.97
N ARG A 113 7.68 3.62 5.12
CA ARG A 113 8.50 4.82 5.29
C ARG A 113 9.76 4.81 4.41
N GLU A 114 10.29 3.63 4.13
CA GLU A 114 11.47 3.41 3.28
C GLU A 114 11.10 3.15 1.80
N PHE A 115 9.86 3.40 1.41
CA PHE A 115 9.42 3.16 0.03
C PHE A 115 10.18 4.06 -0.96
N PRO A 116 10.79 3.50 -2.01
CA PRO A 116 11.65 4.26 -2.91
C PRO A 116 10.85 5.25 -3.76
N GLY A 117 11.47 6.39 -4.08
CA GLY A 117 10.91 7.36 -5.02
C GLY A 117 9.78 8.24 -4.46
N VAL A 118 9.47 8.14 -3.17
CA VAL A 118 8.46 8.97 -2.51
C VAL A 118 8.93 9.44 -1.14
N GLU A 119 8.71 10.72 -0.87
CA GLU A 119 8.87 11.38 0.41
C GLU A 119 7.48 11.51 1.05
N TRP A 120 7.28 10.79 2.15
CA TRP A 120 6.02 10.79 2.88
C TRP A 120 5.95 11.96 3.86
N ILE A 121 5.08 12.92 3.58
CA ILE A 121 4.81 14.05 4.47
C ILE A 121 3.58 13.70 5.31
N VAL A 122 3.83 13.35 6.57
CA VAL A 122 2.79 12.87 7.48
C VAL A 122 2.27 14.01 8.36
N ILE A 123 1.03 14.43 8.11
CA ILE A 123 0.29 15.34 8.98
C ILE A 123 -0.53 14.51 9.98
N SER A 124 -0.40 14.80 11.28
CA SER A 124 -1.33 14.24 12.26
C SER A 124 -2.54 15.15 12.35
N GLY A 125 -3.61 14.80 11.66
CA GLY A 125 -4.91 15.40 11.93
C GLY A 125 -5.38 14.91 13.29
N LYS A 126 -5.44 15.78 14.31
CA LYS A 126 -6.42 15.53 15.38
C LYS A 126 -7.77 15.47 14.67
N LYS A 127 -8.49 14.37 14.83
CA LYS A 127 -9.91 14.26 14.51
C LYS A 127 -10.60 15.53 15.01
N THR A 128 -10.88 16.48 14.12
CA THR A 128 -11.98 17.40 14.35
C THR A 128 -13.20 16.51 14.24
N ALA A 129 -13.71 16.11 15.39
CA ALA A 129 -15.05 15.57 15.50
C ALA A 129 -16.00 16.58 14.85
N GLY A 130 -16.40 16.33 13.60
CA GLY A 130 -17.63 16.90 13.05
C GLY A 130 -18.76 16.20 13.81
N ALA A 131 -19.41 16.91 14.73
CA ALA A 131 -20.59 17.72 14.44
C ALA A 131 -21.78 16.79 14.12
N GLY A 132 -22.45 16.38 15.20
CA GLY A 132 -23.87 16.03 15.16
C GLY A 132 -24.71 17.28 15.42
#